data_AF-A0A2T0RUU7-F1
#
_entry.id   AF-A0A2T0RUU7-F1
#
_cell.length_a   1.000
_cell.length_b   1.000
_cell.length_c   1.000
_cell.angle_alpha   90.00
_cell.angle_beta   90.00
_cell.angle_gamma   90.00
#
_symmetry.space_group_name_H-M   'P 1'
#
loop_
_entity.id
_entity.type
_entity.pdbx_description
1 polymer ?
#
loop_
_entity_poly.entity_id
_entity_poly.type
_entity_poly.pdbx_seq_one_letter_code
_entity_poly.pdbx_strand_id
1 'polypeptide(L)'
;MDGKVLLVMFAALFGGVYFLGQQEFSLGGGSPTTSRPVGTGMVVDLRHQAIRQTLVREGYDLNDPASFVREVDGREIVGGPVAATEHLRPVFIDEVMEAYADPVASEVPARPVQVAAREDCTFTPPARKARLANIFSNGTLESISLYAFDEIDVTLAARAAQDRRKSAAAAPAASTGGMVAFSGGQTDGGPVPFWQQVQYTVMEVVVTEVEHPVHLVLQAGAGRVLWNIHKVGDARISGVSLLGGEAPGVANLPRSVPVEILDNADLVRCGIDRTRLPLATDPVFTVIDAGTVSEARARAGLEERAARVERWNEWFAGQFGLRSDTTRIGYDEAAIMAVVGPLPTSAEDRVQYHSLKGARVTMGETGYVITRTPMRARQAIDRMVKDQVEVLAQTAKAEME
;
A
#
# COMPACT_ATOMS: atom_id res chain seq x y z
N MET A 1 -40.19 26.40 61.38
CA MET A 1 -38.92 25.69 61.62
C MET A 1 -38.20 25.61 60.30
N ASP A 2 -37.06 26.28 60.27
CA ASP A 2 -36.26 26.68 59.13
C ASP A 2 -35.60 25.54 58.35
N GLY A 3 -35.32 25.81 57.06
CA GLY A 3 -34.53 24.95 56.18
C GLY A 3 -34.38 25.50 54.77
N LYS A 4 -33.70 26.65 54.64
CA LYS A 4 -33.35 27.45 53.44
C LYS A 4 -32.86 26.61 52.23
N VAL A 5 -33.42 26.77 51.02
CA VAL A 5 -33.04 27.71 49.92
C VAL A 5 -31.62 27.52 49.37
N LEU A 6 -31.50 27.05 48.12
CA LEU A 6 -30.92 27.85 47.02
C LEU A 6 -31.31 27.27 45.65
N LEU A 7 -31.81 28.16 44.80
CA LEU A 7 -32.24 27.96 43.43
C LEU A 7 -31.35 28.85 42.57
N VAL A 8 -30.71 28.31 41.53
CA VAL A 8 -30.12 29.11 40.44
C VAL A 8 -30.36 28.39 39.12
N MET A 9 -31.25 28.98 38.32
CA MET A 9 -31.28 28.79 36.86
C MET A 9 -30.20 29.66 36.22
N PHE A 10 -29.57 29.17 35.16
CA PHE A 10 -29.21 30.00 34.01
C PHE A 10 -29.18 29.18 32.72
N ALA A 11 -29.81 29.72 31.69
CA ALA A 11 -29.78 29.25 30.31
C ALA A 11 -28.85 30.16 29.48
N ALA A 12 -28.04 29.57 28.59
CA ALA A 12 -27.47 30.13 27.35
C ALA A 12 -26.50 29.05 26.77
N LEU A 13 -26.76 28.47 25.58
CA LEU A 13 -26.34 28.91 24.22
C LEU A 13 -24.86 28.61 23.87
N PHE A 14 -24.67 28.12 22.63
CA PHE A 14 -23.44 27.62 21.96
C PHE A 14 -23.03 26.19 22.38
N GLY A 15 -22.74 25.25 21.48
CA GLY A 15 -22.14 25.34 20.14
C GLY A 15 -21.01 24.30 20.16
N GLY A 16 -21.10 23.26 19.33
CA GLY A 16 -20.29 22.04 19.48
C GLY A 16 -18.78 22.22 19.31
N VAL A 17 -18.01 21.27 19.86
CA VAL A 17 -16.67 20.93 19.40
C VAL A 17 -16.46 19.42 19.61
N TYR A 18 -16.07 18.77 18.51
CA TYR A 18 -15.60 17.39 18.42
C TYR A 18 -14.38 17.15 19.32
N PHE A 19 -14.34 15.99 19.98
CA PHE A 19 -13.15 15.49 20.67
C PHE A 19 -12.04 15.18 19.65
N LEU A 20 -10.95 15.96 19.66
CA LEU A 20 -9.64 15.56 19.15
C LEU A 20 -8.77 15.20 20.36
N GLY A 21 -8.27 13.97 20.38
CA GLY A 21 -7.33 13.51 21.39
C GLY A 21 -5.98 14.19 21.22
N GLN A 22 -5.55 14.95 22.22
CA GLN A 22 -4.18 15.43 22.34
C GLN A 22 -3.29 14.32 22.91
N GLN A 23 -2.23 13.99 22.19
CA GLN A 23 -1.01 13.44 22.80
C GLN A 23 -0.09 14.61 23.13
N GLU A 24 0.23 14.79 24.40
CA GLU A 24 1.24 15.73 24.88
C GLU A 24 2.64 15.17 24.57
N PHE A 25 3.49 15.97 23.93
CA PHE A 25 4.90 15.70 23.78
C PHE A 25 5.63 16.03 25.08
N SER A 26 6.18 15.01 25.75
CA SER A 26 7.17 15.20 26.82
C SER A 26 8.58 15.22 26.21
N LEU A 27 9.28 16.35 26.35
CA LEU A 27 10.68 16.50 25.93
C LEU A 27 11.60 15.99 27.05
N GLY A 28 12.00 14.73 26.95
CA GLY A 28 13.11 14.15 27.73
C GLY A 28 14.43 14.32 26.99
N GLY A 29 15.39 15.02 27.61
CA GLY A 29 16.76 15.12 27.12
C GLY A 29 17.62 13.92 27.52
N GLY A 30 18.40 13.38 26.57
CA GLY A 30 19.45 12.40 26.84
C GLY A 30 19.96 11.65 25.60
N SER A 31 21.18 12.02 25.16
CA SER A 31 22.18 11.31 24.32
C SER A 31 21.83 10.54 23.02
N PRO A 32 22.76 10.51 22.03
CA PRO A 32 22.45 10.09 20.67
C PRO A 32 22.66 8.58 20.48
N THR A 33 21.57 7.85 20.35
CA THR A 33 21.51 6.61 19.56
C THR A 33 20.22 6.68 18.75
N THR A 34 20.24 7.42 17.66
CA THR A 34 19.08 7.57 16.77
C THR A 34 18.95 6.34 15.90
N SER A 35 18.23 5.34 16.40
CA SER A 35 17.39 4.54 15.53
C SER A 35 16.32 5.47 14.95
N ARG A 36 16.39 5.70 13.63
CA ARG A 36 15.40 6.50 12.90
C ARG A 36 14.03 5.83 13.03
N PRO A 37 12.96 6.54 13.44
CA PRO A 37 11.62 6.04 13.23
C PRO A 37 11.35 6.04 11.72
N VAL A 38 11.01 4.88 11.17
CA VAL A 38 10.41 4.74 9.85
C VAL A 38 9.08 5.49 9.90
N GLY A 39 8.93 6.52 9.07
CA GLY A 39 7.81 7.45 9.10
C GLY A 39 6.47 6.72 8.98
N THR A 40 5.56 7.06 9.90
CA THR A 40 4.14 6.77 9.72
C THR A 40 3.64 7.66 8.58
N GLY A 41 3.24 7.04 7.48
CA GLY A 41 2.81 7.71 6.25
C GLY A 41 1.49 8.43 6.41
N MET A 42 1.54 9.63 6.98
CA MET A 42 0.53 10.63 6.74
C MET A 42 0.92 11.38 5.48
N VAL A 43 0.00 11.53 4.53
CA VAL A 43 0.15 12.57 3.52
C VAL A 43 0.23 13.87 4.30
N VAL A 44 1.38 14.52 4.18
CA VAL A 44 1.64 15.68 5.01
C VAL A 44 0.71 16.80 4.54
N ASP A 45 -0.24 17.18 5.40
CA ASP A 45 -0.95 18.43 5.22
C ASP A 45 0.04 19.59 5.43
N LEU A 46 0.61 20.05 4.32
CA LEU A 46 1.55 21.17 4.29
C LEU A 46 0.91 22.48 4.77
N ARG A 47 -0.39 22.55 5.06
CA ARG A 47 -1.03 23.69 5.72
C ARG A 47 -0.73 23.72 7.22
N HIS A 48 -0.36 22.60 7.84
CA HIS A 48 -0.07 22.54 9.27
C HIS A 48 1.36 23.02 9.58
N GLN A 49 1.47 24.19 10.22
CA GLN A 49 2.76 24.88 10.46
C GLN A 49 3.81 24.01 11.17
N ALA A 50 3.41 23.21 12.16
CA ALA A 50 4.35 22.33 12.89
C ALA A 50 4.95 21.24 12.01
N ILE A 51 4.19 20.71 11.02
CA ILE A 51 4.70 19.70 10.11
C ILE A 51 5.64 20.35 9.10
N ARG A 52 5.27 21.52 8.55
CA ARG A 52 6.16 22.32 7.69
C ARG A 52 7.52 22.58 8.35
N GLN A 53 7.52 23.02 9.61
CA GLN A 53 8.76 23.27 10.35
C GLN A 53 9.61 22.01 10.53
N THR A 54 8.96 20.87 10.76
CA THR A 54 9.64 19.57 10.88
C THR A 54 10.27 19.18 9.55
N LEU A 55 9.53 19.24 8.44
CA LEU A 55 10.05 18.94 7.11
C LEU A 55 11.20 19.86 6.70
N VAL A 56 11.08 21.17 6.91
CA VAL A 56 12.18 22.11 6.63
C VAL A 56 13.42 21.78 7.46
N ARG A 57 13.25 21.43 8.75
CA ARG A 57 14.35 21.00 9.61
C ARG A 57 14.99 19.68 9.13
N GLU A 58 14.22 18.82 8.49
CA GLU A 58 14.69 17.57 7.87
C GLU A 58 15.26 17.76 6.46
N GLY A 59 15.35 19.00 5.98
CA GLY A 59 15.99 19.36 4.71
C GLY A 59 15.09 19.27 3.48
N TYR A 60 13.77 19.18 3.64
CA TYR A 60 12.84 19.26 2.51
C TYR A 60 12.65 20.70 2.04
N ASP A 61 12.60 20.91 0.72
CA ASP A 61 12.16 22.16 0.11
C ASP A 61 10.68 22.03 -0.24
N LEU A 62 9.84 22.72 0.53
CA LEU A 62 8.38 22.63 0.39
C LEU A 62 7.84 23.23 -0.92
N ASN A 63 8.70 23.85 -1.74
CA ASN A 63 8.34 24.36 -3.07
C ASN A 63 8.93 23.52 -4.22
N ASP A 64 9.73 22.50 -3.90
CA ASP A 64 10.31 21.59 -4.87
C ASP A 64 9.78 20.17 -4.64
N PRO A 65 8.90 19.65 -5.51
CA PRO A 65 8.36 18.30 -5.35
C PRO A 65 9.46 17.23 -5.41
N ALA A 66 10.61 17.50 -6.06
CA ALA A 66 11.72 16.57 -6.09
C ALA A 66 12.37 16.35 -4.72
N SER A 67 12.29 17.33 -3.81
CA SER A 67 12.84 17.19 -2.45
C SER A 67 12.15 16.11 -1.62
N PHE A 68 10.93 15.71 -2.00
CA PHE A 68 10.13 14.69 -1.33
C PHE A 68 10.41 13.26 -1.81
N VAL A 69 11.25 13.09 -2.83
CA VAL A 69 11.69 11.78 -3.33
C VAL A 69 13.12 11.55 -2.86
N ARG A 70 13.35 10.46 -2.12
CA ARG A 70 14.68 10.12 -1.59
C ARG A 70 15.08 8.72 -2.03
N GLU A 71 16.36 8.54 -2.33
CA GLU A 71 16.93 7.22 -2.52
C GLU A 71 17.39 6.66 -1.17
N VAL A 72 16.83 5.52 -0.75
CA VAL A 72 17.20 4.81 0.48
C VAL A 72 17.29 3.32 0.16
N ASP A 73 18.40 2.68 0.52
CA ASP A 73 18.62 1.24 0.33
C ASP A 73 18.32 0.73 -1.09
N GLY A 74 18.65 1.56 -2.08
CA GLY A 74 18.44 1.31 -3.49
C GLY A 74 16.99 1.35 -3.95
N ARG A 75 16.16 2.13 -3.25
CA ARG A 75 14.74 2.35 -3.53
C ARG A 75 14.42 3.83 -3.53
N GLU A 76 13.57 4.24 -4.45
CA GLU A 76 12.96 5.57 -4.42
C GLU A 76 11.79 5.56 -3.44
N ILE A 77 11.92 6.31 -2.34
CA ILE A 77 10.91 6.46 -1.29
C ILE A 77 10.31 7.86 -1.36
N VAL A 78 8.98 7.93 -1.38
CA VAL A 78 8.23 9.19 -1.30
C VAL A 78 7.91 9.54 0.16
N GLY A 79 8.30 10.75 0.58
CA GLY A 79 8.08 11.26 1.94
C GLY A 79 7.04 12.37 2.07
N GLY A 80 6.27 12.69 1.02
CA GLY A 80 5.35 13.82 1.05
C GLY A 80 4.23 13.76 0.00
N PRO A 81 3.49 14.86 -0.17
CA PRO A 81 2.26 14.91 -0.97
C PRO A 81 2.56 15.07 -2.47
N VAL A 82 3.37 14.17 -3.03
CA VAL A 82 3.77 14.21 -4.43
C VAL A 82 3.23 13.02 -5.21
N ALA A 83 2.83 13.28 -6.44
CA ALA A 83 2.43 12.28 -7.42
C ALA A 83 3.57 12.04 -8.40
N ALA A 84 3.69 10.80 -8.89
CA ALA A 84 4.59 10.45 -9.97
C ALA A 84 3.94 10.73 -11.32
N THR A 85 4.62 11.46 -12.20
CA THR A 85 4.25 11.57 -13.62
C THR A 85 5.13 10.65 -14.47
N GLU A 86 4.95 10.69 -15.78
CA GLU A 86 5.86 10.03 -16.72
C GLU A 86 7.31 10.48 -16.55
N HIS A 87 8.22 9.53 -16.77
CA HIS A 87 9.66 9.71 -16.54
C HIS A 87 10.00 10.05 -15.08
N LEU A 88 9.16 9.58 -14.13
CA LEU A 88 9.38 9.69 -12.68
C LEU A 88 9.51 11.12 -12.17
N ARG A 89 8.95 12.11 -12.88
CA ARG A 89 8.97 13.51 -12.42
C ARG A 89 7.91 13.70 -11.34
N PRO A 90 8.29 14.13 -10.12
CA PRO A 90 7.34 14.39 -9.06
C PRO A 90 6.63 15.72 -9.27
N VAL A 91 5.35 15.76 -8.92
CA VAL A 91 4.51 16.98 -8.92
C VAL A 91 3.70 16.99 -7.64
N PHE A 92 3.24 18.15 -7.17
CA PHE A 92 2.38 18.17 -5.99
C PHE A 92 0.99 17.63 -6.32
N ILE A 93 0.40 16.87 -5.38
CA ILE A 93 -0.92 16.27 -5.57
C ILE A 93 -2.01 17.32 -5.75
N ASP A 94 -1.91 18.46 -5.07
CA ASP A 94 -2.89 19.55 -5.16
C ASP A 94 -2.82 20.29 -6.51
N GLU A 95 -1.74 20.15 -7.28
CA GLU A 95 -1.65 20.63 -8.67
C GLU A 95 -2.44 19.75 -9.64
N VAL A 96 -2.69 18.49 -9.27
CA VAL A 96 -3.27 17.46 -10.13
C VAL A 96 -4.73 17.18 -9.78
N MET A 97 -5.02 17.09 -8.48
CA MET A 97 -6.30 16.64 -7.97
C MET A 97 -6.89 17.67 -7.02
N GLU A 98 -8.15 18.03 -7.25
CA GLU A 98 -8.90 18.87 -6.34
C GLU A 98 -9.50 18.05 -5.21
N ALA A 99 -9.48 18.63 -4.00
CA ALA A 99 -10.05 18.05 -2.79
C ALA A 99 -9.54 16.63 -2.49
N TYR A 100 -8.28 16.33 -2.84
CA TYR A 100 -7.63 15.11 -2.38
C TYR A 100 -7.75 15.02 -0.85
N ALA A 101 -8.31 13.91 -0.41
CA ALA A 101 -8.38 13.54 0.99
C ALA A 101 -7.79 12.15 1.10
N ASP A 102 -6.90 11.96 2.07
CA ASP A 102 -6.33 10.65 2.35
C ASP A 102 -7.46 9.62 2.44
N PRO A 103 -7.39 8.51 1.69
CA PRO A 103 -8.28 7.38 1.82
C PRO A 103 -8.41 6.98 3.28
N VAL A 104 -9.51 7.42 3.90
CA VAL A 104 -9.71 7.16 5.32
C VAL A 104 -10.14 5.72 5.49
N ALA A 105 -9.70 5.10 6.58
CA ALA A 105 -10.11 3.75 6.95
C ALA A 105 -11.64 3.56 7.05
N SER A 106 -12.44 4.63 7.03
CA SER A 106 -13.91 4.58 6.99
C SER A 106 -14.50 4.46 5.58
N GLU A 107 -13.70 4.60 4.52
CA GLU A 107 -14.13 4.38 3.14
C GLU A 107 -14.21 2.88 2.84
N VAL A 108 -15.37 2.30 3.14
CA VAL A 108 -15.63 0.89 2.85
C VAL A 108 -16.13 0.75 1.41
N PRO A 109 -15.41 0.04 0.51
CA PRO A 109 -15.88 -0.20 -0.85
C PRO A 109 -17.10 -1.12 -0.88
N ALA A 110 -17.83 -1.08 -2.01
CA ALA A 110 -18.86 -2.07 -2.26
C ALA A 110 -18.23 -3.47 -2.37
N ARG A 111 -19.07 -4.51 -2.35
CA ARG A 111 -18.59 -5.89 -2.52
C ARG A 111 -17.82 -6.02 -3.84
N PRO A 112 -16.55 -6.48 -3.82
CA PRO A 112 -15.77 -6.64 -5.04
C PRO A 112 -16.35 -7.69 -5.98
N VAL A 113 -16.15 -7.46 -7.28
CA VAL A 113 -16.31 -8.46 -8.32
C VAL A 113 -14.95 -9.11 -8.54
N GLN A 114 -14.89 -10.42 -8.37
CA GLN A 114 -13.67 -11.18 -8.66
C GLN A 114 -13.63 -11.57 -10.14
N VAL A 115 -12.43 -11.58 -10.70
CA VAL A 115 -12.14 -11.95 -12.08
C VAL A 115 -11.01 -12.97 -12.08
N ALA A 116 -11.24 -14.10 -12.74
CA ALA A 116 -10.23 -15.13 -12.92
C ALA A 116 -8.99 -14.58 -13.61
N ALA A 117 -7.83 -15.06 -13.19
CA ALA A 117 -6.58 -14.74 -13.84
C ALA A 117 -6.50 -15.33 -15.26
N ARG A 118 -5.65 -14.74 -16.08
CA ARG A 118 -5.41 -15.21 -17.45
C ARG A 118 -4.62 -16.52 -17.40
N GLU A 119 -5.18 -17.58 -17.98
CA GLU A 119 -4.50 -18.88 -18.01
C GLU A 119 -3.43 -18.97 -19.12
N ASP A 120 -3.61 -18.22 -20.20
CA ASP A 120 -2.75 -18.26 -21.39
C ASP A 120 -1.51 -17.37 -21.27
N CYS A 121 -1.28 -16.74 -20.12
CA CYS A 121 -0.12 -15.88 -19.86
C CYS A 121 0.01 -14.69 -20.82
N THR A 122 -1.08 -14.30 -21.49
CA THR A 122 -1.09 -13.18 -22.46
C THR A 122 -2.22 -12.21 -22.17
N PHE A 123 -1.96 -10.92 -22.44
CA PHE A 123 -2.95 -9.87 -22.38
C PHE A 123 -3.57 -9.61 -23.75
N THR A 124 -4.81 -9.14 -23.73
CA THR A 124 -5.41 -8.53 -24.91
C THR A 124 -4.58 -7.30 -25.29
N PRO A 125 -4.10 -7.18 -26.53
CA PRO A 125 -3.33 -6.03 -26.96
C PRO A 125 -4.10 -4.72 -26.73
N PRO A 126 -3.43 -3.62 -26.34
CA PRO A 126 -4.07 -2.32 -26.20
C PRO A 126 -4.85 -1.92 -27.46
N ALA A 127 -5.95 -1.19 -27.26
CA ALA A 127 -6.73 -0.70 -28.39
C ALA A 127 -5.87 0.11 -29.35
N ARG A 128 -6.22 0.11 -30.65
CA ARG A 128 -5.43 0.81 -31.67
C ARG A 128 -5.31 2.31 -31.32
N LYS A 129 -4.08 2.83 -31.34
CA LYS A 129 -3.72 4.20 -30.93
C LYS A 129 -3.91 4.51 -29.44
N ALA A 130 -4.12 3.49 -28.61
CA ALA A 130 -4.13 3.70 -27.17
C ALA A 130 -2.72 4.08 -26.69
N ARG A 131 -2.66 5.08 -25.81
CA ARG A 131 -1.47 5.38 -25.03
C ARG A 131 -1.33 4.31 -23.95
N LEU A 132 -0.17 3.68 -23.84
CA LEU A 132 0.12 2.79 -22.72
C LEU A 132 0.59 3.62 -21.53
N ALA A 133 0.05 3.36 -20.35
CA ALA A 133 0.56 3.92 -19.11
C ALA A 133 0.96 2.78 -18.17
N ASN A 134 2.26 2.63 -17.98
CA ASN A 134 2.85 1.59 -17.16
C ASN A 134 3.12 2.12 -15.75
N ILE A 135 2.25 1.78 -14.80
CA ILE A 135 2.29 2.28 -13.43
C ILE A 135 2.78 1.18 -12.51
N PHE A 136 3.68 1.50 -11.59
CA PHE A 136 4.25 0.57 -10.62
C PHE A 136 4.09 1.08 -9.19
N SER A 137 3.81 0.16 -8.26
CA SER A 137 3.83 0.39 -6.82
C SER A 137 4.15 -0.91 -6.08
N ASN A 138 4.88 -0.85 -4.96
CA ASN A 138 4.99 -1.99 -4.02
C ASN A 138 3.99 -1.90 -2.86
N GLY A 139 2.95 -1.10 -3.03
CA GLY A 139 2.04 -0.72 -1.96
C GLY A 139 2.32 0.69 -1.48
N THR A 140 1.31 1.27 -0.87
CA THR A 140 1.33 2.63 -0.34
C THR A 140 1.29 2.58 1.18
N LEU A 141 1.48 3.73 1.82
CA LEU A 141 1.35 3.81 3.28
C LEU A 141 -0.12 3.83 3.72
N GLU A 142 -1.05 3.91 2.78
CA GLU A 142 -2.48 4.09 3.04
C GLU A 142 -3.20 2.75 2.98
N SER A 143 -3.56 2.23 4.14
CA SER A 143 -4.31 0.98 4.27
C SER A 143 -5.82 1.24 4.22
N ILE A 144 -6.57 0.41 3.49
CA ILE A 144 -8.00 0.60 3.26
C ILE A 144 -8.87 -0.51 3.89
N SER A 145 -10.19 -0.30 3.91
CA SER A 145 -11.19 -1.24 4.43
C SER A 145 -11.52 -2.38 3.45
N LEU A 146 -10.49 -2.97 2.84
CA LEU A 146 -10.56 -4.13 1.96
C LEU A 146 -9.50 -5.14 2.37
N TYR A 147 -9.91 -6.40 2.51
CA TYR A 147 -9.04 -7.50 2.90
C TYR A 147 -9.34 -8.70 2.01
N ALA A 148 -8.31 -9.42 1.58
CA ALA A 148 -8.50 -10.64 0.80
C ALA A 148 -7.41 -11.66 1.10
N PHE A 149 -7.75 -12.95 1.10
CA PHE A 149 -6.82 -14.02 1.44
C PHE A 149 -7.43 -15.38 1.12
N ASP A 150 -6.58 -16.40 1.01
CA ASP A 150 -6.99 -17.77 0.75
C ASP A 150 -7.05 -18.61 2.03
N GLU A 151 -7.63 -19.81 1.93
CA GLU A 151 -7.71 -20.75 3.05
C GLU A 151 -6.33 -21.18 3.56
N ILE A 152 -5.34 -21.26 2.66
CA ILE A 152 -3.96 -21.56 3.03
C ILE A 152 -3.39 -20.48 3.96
N ASP A 153 -3.72 -19.21 3.74
CA ASP A 153 -3.27 -18.09 4.57
C ASP A 153 -3.83 -18.20 5.99
N VAL A 154 -5.12 -18.53 6.12
CA VAL A 154 -5.76 -18.76 7.41
C VAL A 154 -5.11 -19.94 8.13
N THR A 155 -4.80 -21.01 7.40
CA THR A 155 -4.15 -22.20 7.95
C THR A 155 -2.73 -21.91 8.43
N LEU A 156 -1.95 -21.14 7.66
CA LEU A 156 -0.61 -20.71 8.05
C LEU A 156 -0.66 -19.79 9.28
N ALA A 157 -1.59 -18.85 9.32
CA ALA A 157 -1.80 -17.97 10.47
C ALA A 157 -2.21 -18.75 11.73
N ALA A 158 -3.06 -19.78 11.58
CA ALA A 158 -3.47 -20.65 12.67
C ALA A 158 -2.31 -21.49 13.22
N ARG A 159 -1.46 -22.07 12.36
CA ARG A 159 -0.24 -22.77 12.78
C ARG A 159 0.70 -21.85 13.56
N ALA A 160 0.98 -20.66 13.03
CA ALA A 160 1.80 -19.66 13.72
C ALA A 160 1.20 -19.22 15.07
N ALA A 161 -0.13 -19.20 15.21
CA ALA A 161 -0.79 -18.94 16.49
C ALA A 161 -0.63 -20.10 17.49
N GLN A 162 -0.73 -21.36 17.02
CA GLN A 162 -0.48 -22.54 17.85
C GLN A 162 0.98 -22.59 18.34
N ASP A 163 1.94 -22.34 17.45
CA ASP A 163 3.36 -22.38 17.80
C ASP A 163 3.72 -21.33 18.84
N ARG A 164 3.18 -20.11 18.71
CA ARG A 164 3.33 -19.06 19.74
C ARG A 164 2.76 -19.49 21.10
N ARG A 165 1.61 -20.17 21.13
CA ARG A 165 1.03 -20.69 22.38
C ARG A 165 1.92 -21.76 23.01
N LYS A 166 2.47 -22.67 22.21
CA LYS A 166 3.39 -23.72 22.68
C LYS A 166 4.67 -23.09 23.25
N SER A 167 5.27 -22.14 22.54
CA SER A 167 6.45 -21.42 23.01
C SER A 167 6.18 -20.62 24.29
N ALA A 168 5.02 -19.98 24.42
CA ALA A 168 4.63 -19.27 25.63
C ALA A 168 4.40 -20.21 26.83
N ALA A 169 3.84 -21.40 26.59
CA ALA A 169 3.65 -22.41 27.63
C ALA A 169 4.96 -23.10 28.07
N ALA A 170 5.95 -23.17 27.18
CA ALA A 170 7.27 -23.73 27.46
C ALA A 170 8.23 -22.73 28.15
N ALA A 171 7.92 -21.44 28.12
CA ALA A 171 8.74 -20.42 28.78
C ALA A 171 8.66 -20.60 30.32
N PRO A 172 9.81 -20.70 31.03
CA PRO A 172 9.81 -20.82 32.48
C PRO A 172 9.12 -19.59 33.10
N ALA A 173 8.28 -19.82 34.11
CA ALA A 173 7.50 -18.81 34.84
C ALA A 173 8.39 -17.89 35.73
N ALA A 174 9.48 -17.35 35.17
CA ALA A 174 10.39 -16.47 35.87
C ALA A 174 9.93 -15.01 35.78
N SER A 175 9.80 -14.40 36.96
CA SER A 175 9.47 -12.99 37.28
C SER A 175 8.03 -12.51 37.04
N THR A 176 7.11 -13.04 37.85
CA THR A 176 5.92 -12.33 38.32
C THR A 176 6.37 -11.11 39.15
N GLY A 177 6.40 -9.92 38.55
CA GLY A 177 6.79 -8.71 39.30
C GLY A 177 6.72 -7.36 38.59
N GLY A 178 6.36 -7.32 37.30
CA GLY A 178 6.13 -6.06 36.59
C GLY A 178 4.80 -6.12 35.86
N MET A 179 3.88 -5.20 36.17
CA MET A 179 2.72 -4.91 35.32
C MET A 179 3.21 -4.68 33.90
N VAL A 180 3.02 -5.65 33.01
CA VAL A 180 3.15 -5.43 31.57
C VAL A 180 1.92 -4.61 31.18
N ALA A 181 2.08 -3.30 31.20
CA ALA A 181 1.12 -2.37 30.64
C ALA A 181 0.96 -2.69 29.15
N PHE A 182 -0.26 -3.05 28.75
CA PHE A 182 -0.69 -3.01 27.36
C PHE A 182 -0.78 -1.54 26.92
N SER A 183 0.35 -0.86 26.77
CA SER A 183 0.43 0.50 26.25
C SER A 183 1.03 0.48 24.85
N GLY A 184 0.15 0.38 23.86
CA GLY A 184 0.10 1.14 22.60
C GLY A 184 1.35 1.71 21.92
N GLY A 185 2.52 1.11 22.02
CA GLY A 185 3.73 1.51 21.29
C GLY A 185 4.22 0.39 20.39
N GLN A 186 3.83 0.40 19.12
CA GLN A 186 4.29 -0.52 18.09
C GLN A 186 5.70 -0.11 17.64
N THR A 187 6.73 -0.40 18.43
CA THR A 187 8.13 -0.04 18.08
C THR A 187 9.18 -1.14 18.28
N ASP A 188 8.80 -2.41 18.47
CA ASP A 188 9.77 -3.51 18.56
C ASP A 188 9.34 -4.69 17.71
N GLY A 189 9.89 -4.81 16.49
CA GLY A 189 10.16 -6.01 15.66
C GLY A 189 9.23 -7.23 15.68
N GLY A 190 8.03 -7.15 16.23
CA GLY A 190 7.12 -8.26 16.41
C GLY A 190 6.52 -8.69 15.08
N PRO A 191 6.07 -9.96 14.98
CA PRO A 191 5.40 -10.44 13.78
C PRO A 191 4.17 -9.57 13.49
N VAL A 192 4.11 -9.03 12.28
CA VAL A 192 2.98 -8.26 11.77
C VAL A 192 1.70 -9.10 11.94
N PRO A 193 0.64 -8.60 12.59
CA PRO A 193 -0.62 -9.31 12.71
C PRO A 193 -1.18 -9.77 11.35
N PHE A 194 -1.73 -10.98 11.29
CA PHE A 194 -2.24 -11.57 10.05
C PHE A 194 -3.21 -10.65 9.29
N TRP A 195 -4.13 -9.99 10.00
CA TRP A 195 -5.10 -9.07 9.40
C TRP A 195 -4.45 -7.86 8.70
N GLN A 196 -3.25 -7.44 9.10
CA GLN A 196 -2.49 -6.38 8.40
C GLN A 196 -1.84 -6.89 7.12
N GLN A 197 -1.40 -8.16 7.10
CA GLN A 197 -0.75 -8.77 5.92
C GLN A 197 -1.73 -8.96 4.76
N VAL A 198 -3.01 -9.19 5.07
CA VAL A 198 -4.08 -9.42 4.09
C VAL A 198 -4.89 -8.16 3.79
N GLN A 199 -4.48 -7.01 4.32
CA GLN A 199 -5.11 -5.72 4.07
C GLN A 199 -4.59 -5.10 2.78
N TYR A 200 -5.48 -4.46 2.03
CA TYR A 200 -5.09 -3.70 0.84
C TYR A 200 -4.51 -2.35 1.23
N THR A 201 -3.52 -1.93 0.45
CA THR A 201 -3.11 -0.55 0.31
C THR A 201 -3.78 0.06 -0.92
N VAL A 202 -3.85 1.39 -1.00
CA VAL A 202 -4.46 2.09 -2.14
C VAL A 202 -3.47 2.98 -2.85
N MET A 203 -3.43 2.90 -4.17
CA MET A 203 -2.66 3.78 -5.04
C MET A 203 -3.62 4.55 -5.94
N GLU A 204 -3.54 5.86 -5.92
CA GLU A 204 -4.39 6.73 -6.72
C GLU A 204 -3.84 6.84 -8.14
N VAL A 205 -4.70 6.67 -9.14
CA VAL A 205 -4.33 6.79 -10.56
C VAL A 205 -5.19 7.85 -11.20
N VAL A 206 -4.55 8.95 -11.60
CA VAL A 206 -5.22 10.09 -12.22
C VAL A 206 -4.99 10.06 -13.72
N VAL A 207 -6.08 10.00 -14.48
CA VAL A 207 -6.05 10.00 -15.95
C VAL A 207 -6.53 11.35 -16.48
N THR A 208 -5.58 12.16 -16.95
CA THR A 208 -5.81 13.47 -17.57
C THR A 208 -5.69 13.44 -19.10
N GLU A 209 -5.19 12.33 -19.66
CA GLU A 209 -5.12 12.12 -21.11
C GLU A 209 -6.52 12.03 -21.74
N VAL A 210 -6.80 12.95 -22.66
CA VAL A 210 -8.09 13.07 -23.37
C VAL A 210 -7.98 12.88 -24.88
N GLU A 211 -6.80 13.08 -25.46
CA GLU A 211 -6.60 12.98 -26.91
C GLU A 211 -6.67 11.53 -27.36
N HIS A 212 -6.01 10.64 -26.61
CA HIS A 212 -5.89 9.23 -26.90
C HIS A 212 -6.58 8.37 -25.85
N PRO A 213 -7.18 7.23 -26.20
CA PRO A 213 -7.58 6.26 -25.18
C PRO A 213 -6.34 5.77 -24.44
N VAL A 214 -6.47 5.51 -23.14
CA VAL A 214 -5.38 5.01 -22.30
C VAL A 214 -5.58 3.51 -22.04
N HIS A 215 -4.54 2.72 -22.15
CA HIS A 215 -4.49 1.37 -21.59
C HIS A 215 -3.59 1.39 -20.36
N LEU A 216 -4.16 1.07 -19.20
CA LEU A 216 -3.44 1.09 -17.94
C LEU A 216 -2.80 -0.28 -17.70
N VAL A 217 -1.49 -0.30 -17.49
CA VAL A 217 -0.75 -1.47 -17.03
C VAL A 217 -0.34 -1.19 -15.60
N LEU A 218 -0.98 -1.86 -14.64
CA LEU A 218 -0.87 -1.57 -13.21
C LEU A 218 -0.10 -2.69 -12.51
N GLN A 219 1.13 -2.41 -12.13
CA GLN A 219 2.08 -3.37 -11.59
C GLN A 219 2.22 -3.25 -10.07
N ALA A 220 1.82 -4.28 -9.33
CA ALA A 220 2.03 -4.39 -7.89
C ALA A 220 3.25 -5.29 -7.62
N GLY A 221 4.38 -4.79 -7.13
CA GLY A 221 5.55 -5.66 -6.93
C GLY A 221 5.42 -6.62 -5.73
N ALA A 222 4.66 -6.25 -4.71
CA ALA A 222 4.33 -7.10 -3.57
C ALA A 222 3.00 -6.69 -2.95
N GLY A 223 2.47 -7.56 -2.09
CA GLY A 223 1.28 -7.30 -1.29
C GLY A 223 0.03 -7.09 -2.12
N ARG A 224 -0.93 -6.39 -1.51
CA ARG A 224 -2.27 -6.16 -2.06
C ARG A 224 -2.45 -4.68 -2.34
N VAL A 225 -2.54 -4.33 -3.62
CA VAL A 225 -2.71 -2.95 -4.08
C VAL A 225 -4.07 -2.81 -4.75
N LEU A 226 -4.86 -1.83 -4.29
CA LEU A 226 -6.07 -1.36 -4.93
C LEU A 226 -5.74 -0.07 -5.70
N TRP A 227 -5.89 -0.11 -7.02
CA TRP A 227 -5.69 1.05 -7.87
C TRP A 227 -7.00 1.82 -7.98
N ASN A 228 -7.08 2.99 -7.35
CA ASN A 228 -8.29 3.81 -7.38
C ASN A 228 -8.22 4.83 -8.52
N ILE A 229 -9.14 4.69 -9.48
CA ILE A 229 -9.07 5.41 -10.76
C ILE A 229 -9.87 6.71 -10.68
N HIS A 230 -9.19 7.81 -10.98
CA HIS A 230 -9.75 9.14 -11.17
C HIS A 230 -9.51 9.57 -12.60
N LYS A 231 -10.49 10.20 -13.23
CA LYS A 231 -10.33 10.65 -14.62
C LYS A 231 -10.98 12.00 -14.82
N VAL A 232 -10.37 12.83 -15.67
CA VAL A 232 -11.00 14.07 -16.13
C VAL A 232 -12.10 13.75 -17.14
N GLY A 233 -13.20 14.50 -17.09
CA GLY A 233 -14.31 14.52 -18.07
C GLY A 233 -14.36 13.36 -19.07
N ASP A 234 -13.94 13.63 -20.30
CA ASP A 234 -14.01 12.73 -21.46
C ASP A 234 -12.83 11.77 -21.59
N ALA A 235 -11.91 11.69 -20.61
CA ALA A 235 -10.81 10.74 -20.65
C ALA A 235 -11.34 9.31 -20.82
N ARG A 236 -10.72 8.57 -21.75
CA ARG A 236 -11.15 7.23 -22.17
C ARG A 236 -10.11 6.21 -21.73
N ILE A 237 -10.54 5.22 -20.97
CA ILE A 237 -9.72 4.06 -20.63
C ILE A 237 -10.20 2.90 -21.51
N SER A 238 -9.28 2.34 -22.29
CA SER A 238 -9.55 1.25 -23.24
C SER A 238 -9.43 -0.13 -22.60
N GLY A 239 -8.63 -0.27 -21.55
CA GLY A 239 -8.40 -1.52 -20.84
C GLY A 239 -7.49 -1.34 -19.64
N VAL A 240 -7.50 -2.34 -18.76
CA VAL A 240 -6.66 -2.42 -17.58
C VAL A 240 -6.02 -3.80 -17.49
N SER A 241 -4.70 -3.85 -17.41
CA SER A 241 -3.92 -5.05 -17.15
C SER A 241 -3.32 -4.95 -15.75
N LEU A 242 -3.76 -5.81 -14.83
CA LEU A 242 -3.22 -5.90 -13.46
C LEU A 242 -2.11 -6.96 -13.43
N LEU A 243 -0.94 -6.58 -12.95
CA LEU A 243 0.28 -7.39 -12.97
C LEU A 243 0.91 -7.53 -11.59
N GLY A 244 1.11 -8.77 -11.16
CA GLY A 244 1.73 -9.12 -9.89
C GLY A 244 0.88 -8.80 -8.65
N GLY A 245 1.54 -8.77 -7.50
CA GLY A 245 0.90 -8.64 -6.20
C GLY A 245 0.09 -9.91 -5.85
N GLU A 246 -0.78 -9.78 -4.87
CA GLU A 246 -1.69 -10.82 -4.42
C GLU A 246 -3.13 -10.32 -4.66
N ALA A 247 -3.87 -10.97 -5.57
CA ALA A 247 -5.21 -10.57 -5.98
C ALA A 247 -5.35 -9.04 -6.24
N PRO A 248 -4.54 -8.43 -7.13
CA PRO A 248 -4.57 -6.99 -7.37
C PRO A 248 -5.98 -6.52 -7.77
N GLY A 249 -6.33 -5.28 -7.40
CA GLY A 249 -7.68 -4.76 -7.64
C GLY A 249 -7.70 -3.36 -8.23
N VAL A 250 -8.80 -3.00 -8.86
CA VAL A 250 -9.06 -1.65 -9.40
C VAL A 250 -10.43 -1.15 -8.94
N ALA A 251 -10.50 0.11 -8.50
CA ALA A 251 -11.73 0.77 -8.05
C ALA A 251 -12.11 1.93 -8.98
N ASN A 252 -13.39 2.32 -8.94
CA ASN A 252 -13.93 3.46 -9.69
C ASN A 252 -13.73 3.39 -11.22
N LEU A 253 -13.49 2.19 -11.75
CA LEU A 253 -13.39 1.94 -13.18
C LEU A 253 -14.79 1.86 -13.83
N PRO A 254 -15.01 2.42 -15.04
CA PRO A 254 -16.25 2.21 -15.78
C PRO A 254 -16.48 0.71 -16.09
N ARG A 255 -17.74 0.26 -16.07
CA ARG A 255 -18.09 -1.17 -16.24
C ARG A 255 -17.75 -1.74 -17.61
N SER A 256 -17.66 -0.89 -18.63
CA SER A 256 -17.34 -1.29 -20.00
C SER A 256 -15.85 -1.50 -20.24
N VAL A 257 -14.98 -1.11 -19.30
CA VAL A 257 -13.54 -1.26 -19.46
C VAL A 257 -13.13 -2.68 -19.05
N PRO A 258 -12.49 -3.45 -19.94
CA PRO A 258 -12.02 -4.79 -19.60
C PRO A 258 -10.88 -4.72 -18.58
N VAL A 259 -10.88 -5.68 -17.65
CA VAL A 259 -9.83 -5.88 -16.65
C VAL A 259 -9.29 -7.29 -16.83
N GLU A 260 -7.99 -7.41 -17.05
CA GLU A 260 -7.27 -8.68 -17.17
C GLU A 260 -6.21 -8.74 -16.08
N ILE A 261 -5.98 -9.94 -15.52
CA ILE A 261 -5.16 -10.10 -14.32
C ILE A 261 -4.15 -11.24 -14.51
N LEU A 262 -2.91 -10.99 -14.13
CA LEU A 262 -1.90 -11.99 -13.80
C LEU A 262 -1.26 -11.58 -12.48
N ASP A 263 -1.60 -12.24 -11.39
CA ASP A 263 -0.99 -11.97 -10.09
C ASP A 263 0.42 -12.60 -9.97
N ASN A 264 1.08 -12.50 -8.81
CA ASN A 264 2.43 -13.06 -8.65
C ASN A 264 2.47 -14.58 -8.81
N ALA A 265 1.45 -15.31 -8.34
CA ALA A 265 1.41 -16.76 -8.46
C ALA A 265 1.23 -17.18 -9.94
N ASP A 266 0.40 -16.44 -10.67
CA ASP A 266 0.21 -16.67 -12.10
C ASP A 266 1.42 -16.28 -12.94
N LEU A 267 2.10 -15.17 -12.63
CA LEU A 267 3.35 -14.82 -13.29
C LEU A 267 4.41 -15.92 -13.11
N VAL A 268 4.55 -16.45 -11.90
CA VAL A 268 5.46 -17.58 -11.62
C VAL A 268 5.05 -18.83 -12.40
N ARG A 269 3.76 -19.16 -12.44
CA ARG A 269 3.21 -20.27 -13.25
C ARG A 269 3.52 -20.10 -14.74
N CYS A 270 3.52 -18.86 -15.22
CA CYS A 270 3.89 -18.49 -16.58
C CYS A 270 5.41 -18.45 -16.83
N GLY A 271 6.25 -18.74 -15.81
CA GLY A 271 7.71 -18.67 -15.93
C GLY A 271 8.25 -17.24 -16.00
N ILE A 272 7.49 -16.26 -15.54
CA ILE A 272 7.81 -14.84 -15.58
C ILE A 272 8.22 -14.39 -14.18
N ASP A 273 9.45 -13.93 -14.04
CA ASP A 273 9.98 -13.38 -12.79
C ASP A 273 10.20 -11.87 -12.93
N ARG A 274 9.56 -11.10 -12.05
CA ARG A 274 9.73 -9.66 -11.98
C ARG A 274 10.92 -9.34 -11.09
N THR A 275 12.00 -8.94 -11.75
CA THR A 275 13.22 -8.53 -11.07
C THR A 275 13.57 -7.10 -11.50
N ARG A 276 14.04 -6.27 -10.55
CA ARG A 276 14.67 -4.97 -10.83
C ARG A 276 16.19 -5.05 -10.73
N LEU A 277 16.88 -4.14 -11.40
CA LEU A 277 18.31 -3.91 -11.16
C LEU A 277 18.50 -3.27 -9.76
N PRO A 278 19.57 -3.63 -9.03
CA PRO A 278 19.91 -2.95 -7.79
C PRO A 278 20.45 -1.55 -8.12
N LEU A 279 20.07 -0.54 -7.32
CA LEU A 279 20.68 0.80 -7.39
C LEU A 279 21.95 0.83 -6.54
N ALA A 280 22.80 1.85 -6.73
CA ALA A 280 24.09 1.95 -6.02
C ALA A 280 23.96 1.92 -4.48
N THR A 281 22.82 2.34 -3.94
CA THR A 281 22.54 2.31 -2.50
C THR A 281 21.93 0.99 -2.00
N ASP A 282 21.74 -0.02 -2.86
CA ASP A 282 21.16 -1.31 -2.46
C ASP A 282 22.09 -2.05 -1.46
N PRO A 283 21.55 -2.69 -0.39
CA PRO A 283 22.35 -3.40 0.62
C PRO A 283 23.30 -4.45 0.05
N VAL A 284 23.04 -4.96 -1.16
CA VAL A 284 23.97 -5.84 -1.88
C VAL A 284 25.36 -5.21 -2.03
N PHE A 285 25.46 -3.88 -2.22
CA PHE A 285 26.73 -3.18 -2.33
C PHE A 285 27.42 -3.02 -0.98
N THR A 286 26.66 -2.81 0.10
CA THR A 286 27.21 -2.78 1.46
C THR A 286 27.85 -4.11 1.88
N VAL A 287 27.24 -5.25 1.54
CA VAL A 287 27.82 -6.57 1.87
C VAL A 287 29.04 -6.91 0.99
N ILE A 288 29.13 -6.34 -0.21
CA ILE A 288 30.31 -6.42 -1.08
C ILE A 288 31.45 -5.59 -0.48
N ASP A 289 31.17 -4.33 -0.12
CA ASP A 289 32.15 -3.41 0.48
C ASP A 289 32.68 -3.93 1.82
N ALA A 290 31.82 -4.59 2.60
CA ALA A 290 32.18 -5.27 3.84
C ALA A 290 32.98 -6.58 3.63
N GLY A 291 33.23 -6.99 2.38
CA GLY A 291 33.96 -8.23 2.04
C GLY A 291 33.22 -9.51 2.44
N THR A 292 31.92 -9.44 2.74
CA THR A 292 31.10 -10.60 3.12
C THR A 292 30.82 -11.52 1.93
N VAL A 293 30.81 -10.94 0.72
CA VAL A 293 30.66 -11.66 -0.55
C VAL A 293 31.89 -11.35 -1.41
N SER A 294 32.47 -12.37 -2.04
CA SER A 294 33.59 -12.16 -2.97
C SER A 294 33.13 -11.37 -4.19
N GLU A 295 34.00 -10.52 -4.73
CA GLU A 295 33.71 -9.71 -5.92
C GLU A 295 33.22 -10.57 -7.11
N ALA A 296 33.83 -11.74 -7.30
CA ALA A 296 33.41 -12.69 -8.34
C ALA A 296 31.97 -13.19 -8.15
N ARG A 297 31.59 -13.53 -6.90
CA ARG A 297 30.23 -13.98 -6.59
C ARG A 297 29.22 -12.84 -6.72
N ALA A 298 29.60 -11.64 -6.30
CA ALA A 298 28.79 -10.44 -6.46
C ALA A 298 28.51 -10.12 -7.93
N ARG A 299 29.56 -10.14 -8.76
CA ARG A 299 29.46 -9.92 -10.21
C ARG A 299 28.54 -10.95 -10.87
N ALA A 300 28.73 -12.23 -10.57
CA ALA A 300 27.85 -13.29 -11.08
C ALA A 300 26.38 -13.07 -10.66
N GLY A 301 26.13 -12.67 -9.41
CA GLY A 301 24.78 -12.35 -8.95
C GLY A 301 24.15 -11.13 -9.64
N LEU A 302 24.95 -10.10 -9.93
CA LEU A 302 24.50 -8.92 -10.69
C LEU A 302 24.22 -9.26 -12.15
N GLU A 303 25.05 -10.07 -12.80
CA GLU A 303 24.84 -10.55 -14.18
C GLU A 303 23.57 -11.40 -14.28
N GLU A 304 23.35 -12.32 -13.33
CA GLU A 304 22.13 -13.12 -13.26
C GLU A 304 20.89 -12.22 -13.09
N ARG A 305 20.96 -11.25 -12.18
CA ARG A 305 19.87 -10.30 -11.93
C ARG A 305 19.58 -9.43 -13.17
N ALA A 306 20.61 -8.96 -13.87
CA ALA A 306 20.46 -8.22 -15.12
C ALA A 306 19.78 -9.08 -16.20
N ALA A 307 20.17 -10.35 -16.32
CA ALA A 307 19.52 -11.27 -17.26
C ALA A 307 18.03 -11.50 -16.92
N ARG A 308 17.64 -11.51 -15.63
CA ARG A 308 16.22 -11.58 -15.23
C ARG A 308 15.45 -10.32 -15.60
N VAL A 309 16.05 -9.15 -15.39
CA VAL A 309 15.47 -7.84 -15.77
C VAL A 309 15.24 -7.78 -17.28
N GLU A 310 16.21 -8.21 -18.09
CA GLU A 310 16.05 -8.23 -19.54
C GLU A 310 14.95 -9.19 -19.98
N ARG A 311 14.86 -10.40 -19.40
CA ARG A 311 13.74 -11.31 -19.70
C ARG A 311 12.38 -10.71 -19.36
N TRP A 312 12.27 -10.02 -18.23
CA TRP A 312 11.05 -9.29 -17.87
C TRP A 312 10.72 -8.21 -18.91
N ASN A 313 11.70 -7.39 -19.30
CA ASN A 313 11.51 -6.33 -20.28
C ASN A 313 11.17 -6.85 -21.68
N GLU A 314 11.79 -7.96 -22.12
CA GLU A 314 11.48 -8.63 -23.38
C GLU A 314 10.05 -9.17 -23.39
N TRP A 315 9.65 -9.87 -22.32
CA TRP A 315 8.28 -10.34 -22.18
C TRP A 315 7.28 -9.18 -22.17
N PHE A 316 7.53 -8.15 -21.36
CA PHE A 316 6.66 -6.98 -21.25
C PHE A 316 6.54 -6.23 -22.58
N ALA A 317 7.65 -6.08 -23.31
CA ALA A 317 7.66 -5.52 -24.65
C ALA A 317 6.90 -6.38 -25.66
N GLY A 318 6.97 -7.71 -25.53
CA GLY A 318 6.15 -8.64 -26.30
C GLY A 318 4.64 -8.47 -26.08
N GLN A 319 4.22 -8.12 -24.86
CA GLN A 319 2.80 -7.91 -24.53
C GLN A 319 2.31 -6.50 -24.93
N PHE A 320 3.09 -5.46 -24.62
CA PHE A 320 2.61 -4.08 -24.65
C PHE A 320 3.39 -3.17 -25.61
N GLY A 321 4.43 -3.66 -26.27
CA GLY A 321 5.22 -2.93 -27.27
C GLY A 321 6.21 -1.92 -26.69
N LEU A 322 6.38 -1.85 -25.37
CA LEU A 322 7.30 -0.95 -24.67
C LEU A 322 8.15 -1.73 -23.67
N ARG A 323 9.31 -1.22 -23.26
CA ARG A 323 10.05 -1.80 -22.13
C ARG A 323 9.46 -1.33 -20.80
N SER A 324 9.45 -2.20 -19.80
CA SER A 324 8.88 -1.86 -18.49
C SER A 324 9.75 -0.87 -17.72
N ASP A 325 11.07 -0.99 -17.81
CA ASP A 325 12.03 -0.18 -17.05
C ASP A 325 12.11 1.29 -17.50
N THR A 326 11.87 1.58 -18.78
CA THR A 326 11.94 2.94 -19.33
C THR A 326 10.61 3.69 -19.35
N THR A 327 9.50 3.02 -19.06
CA THR A 327 8.14 3.59 -19.16
C THR A 327 7.39 3.66 -17.83
N ARG A 328 8.06 3.32 -16.74
CA ARG A 328 7.49 3.29 -15.39
C ARG A 328 7.01 4.67 -14.95
N ILE A 329 5.80 4.71 -14.42
CA ILE A 329 5.22 5.79 -13.60
C ILE A 329 5.11 5.24 -12.18
N GLY A 330 5.59 5.99 -11.17
CA GLY A 330 5.55 5.56 -9.77
C GLY A 330 6.92 5.20 -9.21
N TYR A 331 7.01 5.21 -7.89
CA TYR A 331 8.24 4.97 -7.13
C TYR A 331 8.23 3.59 -6.46
N ASP A 332 9.37 3.18 -5.91
CA ASP A 332 9.50 1.86 -5.30
C ASP A 332 8.69 1.74 -4.00
N GLU A 333 8.59 2.82 -3.22
CA GLU A 333 7.87 2.82 -1.96
C GLU A 333 7.11 4.13 -1.72
N ALA A 334 6.00 4.00 -0.99
CA ALA A 334 5.23 5.12 -0.44
C ALA A 334 4.67 6.12 -1.47
N ALA A 335 4.79 5.84 -2.77
CA ALA A 335 4.06 6.58 -3.79
C ALA A 335 2.56 6.39 -3.55
N ILE A 336 1.83 7.49 -3.43
CA ILE A 336 0.37 7.49 -3.20
C ILE A 336 -0.41 7.80 -4.46
N MET A 337 0.21 8.43 -5.47
CA MET A 337 -0.47 8.85 -6.69
C MET A 337 0.41 8.74 -7.94
N ALA A 338 -0.20 8.29 -9.04
CA ALA A 338 0.36 8.29 -10.39
C ALA A 338 -0.52 9.11 -11.34
N VAL A 339 0.10 9.90 -12.21
CA VAL A 339 -0.59 10.78 -13.18
C VAL A 339 -0.30 10.33 -14.61
N VAL A 340 -1.37 10.15 -15.38
CA VAL A 340 -1.34 9.67 -16.76
C VAL A 340 -1.90 10.75 -17.69
N GLY A 341 -1.01 11.39 -18.45
CA GLY A 341 -1.34 12.47 -19.37
C GLY A 341 -0.74 13.81 -18.95
N PRO A 342 -1.14 14.91 -19.62
CA PRO A 342 -0.66 16.25 -19.31
C PRO A 342 -1.17 16.72 -17.93
N LEU A 343 -0.41 17.59 -17.27
CA LEU A 343 -0.87 18.21 -16.02
C LEU A 343 -2.03 19.18 -16.30
N PRO A 344 -2.99 19.30 -15.37
CA PRO A 344 -3.99 20.37 -15.41
C PRO A 344 -3.33 21.74 -15.54
N THR A 345 -3.84 22.58 -16.45
CA THR A 345 -3.30 23.94 -16.68
C THR A 345 -3.95 25.00 -15.79
N SER A 346 -5.09 24.67 -15.17
CA SER A 346 -5.84 25.53 -14.26
C SER A 346 -6.37 24.74 -13.08
N ALA A 347 -6.89 25.43 -12.06
CA ALA A 347 -7.48 24.76 -10.90
C ALA A 347 -8.76 24.02 -11.28
N GLU A 348 -9.52 24.57 -12.22
CA GLU A 348 -10.78 24.03 -12.74
C GLU A 348 -10.57 22.76 -13.58
N ASP A 349 -9.37 22.58 -14.14
CA ASP A 349 -9.00 21.38 -14.91
C ASP A 349 -8.51 20.22 -14.02
N ARG A 350 -8.38 20.44 -12.71
CA ARG A 350 -7.92 19.41 -11.77
C ARG A 350 -8.95 18.30 -11.66
N VAL A 351 -8.45 17.08 -11.50
CA VAL A 351 -9.32 15.91 -11.40
C VAL A 351 -9.99 15.90 -10.03
N GLN A 352 -11.28 15.56 -10.00
CA GLN A 352 -12.01 15.41 -8.75
C GLN A 352 -11.68 14.06 -8.12
N TYR A 353 -11.46 14.07 -6.80
CA TYR A 353 -11.29 12.83 -6.04
C TYR A 353 -12.56 11.98 -6.03
N HIS A 354 -12.43 10.71 -6.40
CA HIS A 354 -13.45 9.68 -6.25
C HIS A 354 -13.17 8.80 -5.03
N SER A 355 -14.00 8.97 -3.99
CA SER A 355 -13.97 8.16 -2.77
C SER A 355 -14.11 6.66 -3.06
N LEU A 356 -13.48 5.84 -2.22
CA LEU A 356 -13.67 4.40 -2.19
C LEU A 356 -15.00 4.00 -1.53
N LYS A 357 -15.69 4.90 -0.83
CA LYS A 357 -16.92 4.58 -0.13
C LYS A 357 -18.01 4.12 -1.11
N GLY A 358 -18.38 2.84 -1.04
CA GLY A 358 -19.33 2.24 -1.96
C GLY A 358 -18.83 2.10 -3.39
N ALA A 359 -17.53 2.34 -3.64
CA ALA A 359 -16.93 2.19 -4.95
C ALA A 359 -17.02 0.74 -5.42
N ARG A 360 -17.24 0.56 -6.72
CA ARG A 360 -17.15 -0.76 -7.36
C ARG A 360 -15.68 -1.15 -7.47
N VAL A 361 -15.35 -2.33 -6.97
CA VAL A 361 -14.02 -2.93 -7.09
C VAL A 361 -14.09 -4.14 -8.04
N THR A 362 -13.11 -4.24 -8.93
CA THR A 362 -12.83 -5.44 -9.72
C THR A 362 -11.45 -5.96 -9.31
N MET A 363 -11.30 -7.23 -8.96
CA MET A 363 -10.05 -7.75 -8.41
C MET A 363 -9.79 -9.20 -8.80
N GLY A 364 -8.57 -9.69 -8.57
CA GLY A 364 -8.22 -11.10 -8.72
C GLY A 364 -9.07 -12.02 -7.84
N GLU A 365 -9.22 -13.27 -8.28
CA GLU A 365 -9.90 -14.30 -7.50
C GLU A 365 -9.15 -14.67 -6.23
N THR A 366 -9.90 -14.98 -5.18
CA THR A 366 -9.37 -15.38 -3.87
C THR A 366 -10.50 -15.96 -3.01
N GLY A 367 -10.15 -16.84 -2.07
CA GLY A 367 -11.09 -17.59 -1.24
C GLY A 367 -11.94 -16.72 -0.32
N TYR A 368 -11.37 -15.66 0.26
CA TYR A 368 -12.06 -14.78 1.20
C TYR A 368 -11.88 -13.32 0.84
N VAL A 369 -12.97 -12.55 0.88
CA VAL A 369 -12.96 -11.09 0.71
C VAL A 369 -13.82 -10.44 1.78
N ILE A 370 -13.25 -9.44 2.47
CA ILE A 370 -13.93 -8.69 3.54
C ILE A 370 -13.85 -7.20 3.21
N THR A 371 -15.01 -6.54 3.08
CA THR A 371 -15.13 -5.08 2.99
C THR A 371 -15.85 -4.54 4.21
N ARG A 372 -15.07 -4.17 5.24
CA ARG A 372 -15.58 -3.69 6.53
C ARG A 372 -14.57 -2.75 7.15
N THR A 373 -15.04 -1.92 8.09
CA THR A 373 -14.15 -1.10 8.91
C THR A 373 -13.09 -1.96 9.59
N PRO A 374 -11.87 -1.43 9.87
CA PRO A 374 -10.75 -2.27 10.30
C PRO A 374 -11.04 -3.08 11.56
N MET A 375 -11.73 -2.48 12.53
CA MET A 375 -12.14 -3.17 13.75
C MET A 375 -13.02 -4.39 13.47
N ARG A 376 -14.01 -4.24 12.58
CA ARG A 376 -14.95 -5.34 12.24
C ARG A 376 -14.31 -6.39 11.35
N ALA A 377 -13.40 -5.99 10.47
CA ALA A 377 -12.62 -6.91 9.63
C ALA A 377 -11.68 -7.75 10.51
N ARG A 378 -10.92 -7.11 11.39
CA ARG A 378 -10.05 -7.79 12.36
C ARG A 378 -10.81 -8.82 13.20
N GLN A 379 -11.96 -8.44 13.77
CA GLN A 379 -12.80 -9.38 14.54
C GLN A 379 -13.31 -10.57 13.71
N ALA A 380 -13.52 -10.40 12.40
CA ALA A 380 -13.89 -11.49 11.52
C ALA A 380 -12.70 -12.42 11.25
N ILE A 381 -11.55 -11.84 10.88
CA ILE A 381 -10.31 -12.56 10.58
C ILE A 381 -9.81 -13.32 11.81
N ASP A 382 -9.75 -12.68 12.98
CA ASP A 382 -9.30 -13.30 14.23
C ASP A 382 -10.18 -14.50 14.62
N ARG A 383 -11.49 -14.43 14.33
CA ARG A 383 -12.41 -15.58 14.54
C ARG A 383 -12.09 -16.72 13.58
N MET A 384 -11.90 -16.45 12.29
CA MET A 384 -11.55 -17.48 11.31
C MET A 384 -10.23 -18.19 11.68
N VAL A 385 -9.21 -17.44 12.09
CA VAL A 385 -7.95 -18.01 12.55
C VAL A 385 -8.15 -18.86 13.81
N LYS A 386 -8.94 -18.38 14.78
CA LYS A 386 -9.24 -19.14 16.00
C LYS A 386 -9.96 -20.45 15.68
N ASP A 387 -10.99 -20.40 14.85
CA ASP A 387 -11.76 -21.58 14.45
C ASP A 387 -10.84 -22.59 13.74
N GLN A 388 -9.93 -22.12 12.88
CA GLN A 388 -8.95 -22.98 12.21
C GLN A 388 -7.92 -23.59 13.17
N VAL A 389 -7.52 -22.87 14.23
CA VAL A 389 -6.68 -23.42 15.31
C VAL A 389 -7.38 -24.59 16.00
N GLU A 390 -8.70 -24.51 16.21
CA GLU A 390 -9.50 -25.59 16.82
C GLU A 390 -9.59 -26.80 15.89
N VAL A 391 -9.82 -26.58 14.59
CA VAL A 391 -9.80 -27.65 13.57
C VAL A 391 -8.46 -28.39 13.56
N LEU A 392 -7.35 -27.66 13.48
CA LEU A 392 -6.01 -28.25 13.48
C LEU A 392 -5.71 -29.08 14.74
N ALA A 393 -6.21 -28.63 15.90
CA ALA A 393 -6.05 -29.36 17.16
C ALA A 393 -6.87 -30.67 17.18
N GLN A 394 -8.08 -30.65 16.62
CA GLN A 394 -8.91 -31.85 16.49
C GLN A 394 -8.30 -32.87 15.54
N THR A 395 -7.80 -32.43 14.38
CA THR A 395 -7.10 -33.30 13.42
C THR A 395 -5.88 -33.96 14.05
N ALA A 396 -5.03 -33.19 14.73
CA ALA A 396 -3.85 -33.74 15.40
C ALA A 396 -4.20 -34.77 16.49
N LYS A 397 -5.32 -34.57 17.22
CA LYS A 397 -5.79 -35.55 18.19
C LYS A 397 -6.27 -36.83 17.52
N ALA A 398 -7.02 -36.71 16.43
CA ALA A 398 -7.54 -37.87 15.68
C ALA A 398 -6.41 -38.69 15.03
N GLU A 399 -5.29 -38.07 14.63
CA GLU A 399 -4.12 -38.76 14.09
C GLU A 399 -3.30 -39.51 15.17
N MET A 400 -3.52 -39.20 16.44
CA MET A 400 -2.86 -39.87 17.57
C MET A 400 -3.66 -41.06 18.13
N GLU A 401 -4.95 -41.15 17.80
CA GLU A 401 -5.85 -42.26 18.14
C GLU A 401 -5.78 -43.36 17.07
#